data_AF-A0A8B6C9H3-F1
#
_entry.id   AF-A0A8B6C9H3-F1
#
_cell.length_a   1.000
_cell.length_b   1.000
_cell.length_c   1.000
_cell.angle_alpha   90.00
_cell.angle_beta   90.00
_cell.angle_gamma   90.00
#
_symmetry.space_group_name_H-M   'P 1'
#
loop_
_entity.id
_entity.type
_entity.pdbx_description
1 polymer ?
#
loop_
_entity_poly.entity_id
_entity_poly.type
_entity_poly.pdbx_seq_one_letter_code
_entity_poly.pdbx_strand_id
1 'polypeptide(L)'
;MYRHLKNRTKSIGDKLKLTKLGWKSHRIFLQNKEQVLIDFLTGLIFNKKRFKVSEEDACNIWRTLCQLFQSTQSGKSSKIIIIKPSICEVINNNIHQPCDYHHDVVECCLNLLQSPSLSHVYNKYEQLATCFVFVDEIDPSTYNNNRTQLFGRQQITCLQLCSMKSDNSGYCRIEHVTKL
;
A
#
# COMPACT_ATOMS: atom_id res chain seq x y z
N MET A 1 4.70 22.38 11.04
CA MET A 1 3.85 21.22 10.66
C MET A 1 4.26 19.91 11.32
N TYR A 2 5.50 19.42 11.16
CA TYR A 2 5.95 18.11 11.68
C TYR A 2 5.66 17.89 13.19
N ARG A 3 5.91 18.89 14.03
CA ARG A 3 5.59 18.84 15.48
C ARG A 3 4.09 18.62 15.75
N HIS A 4 3.20 19.13 14.89
CA HIS A 4 1.76 18.93 15.03
C HIS A 4 1.32 17.51 14.64
N LEU A 5 1.98 16.88 13.65
CA LEU A 5 1.70 15.48 13.29
C LEU A 5 2.15 14.53 14.41
N LYS A 6 3.30 14.81 15.03
CA LYS A 6 3.82 14.04 16.16
C LYS A 6 3.10 14.30 17.49
N ASN A 7 2.27 15.32 17.58
CA ASN A 7 1.58 15.65 18.83
C ASN A 7 0.58 14.55 19.20
N ARG A 8 0.80 13.90 20.34
CA ARG A 8 -0.06 12.81 20.83
C ARG A 8 -1.45 13.28 21.29
N THR A 9 -1.61 14.55 21.67
CA THR A 9 -2.88 15.09 22.17
C THR A 9 -3.88 15.42 21.05
N LYS A 10 -3.42 15.55 19.80
CA LYS A 10 -4.30 15.77 18.65
C LYS A 10 -5.01 14.49 18.23
N SER A 11 -6.30 14.63 17.88
CA SER A 11 -7.12 13.58 17.29
C SER A 11 -6.49 13.08 15.97
N ILE A 12 -6.80 11.84 15.60
CA ILE A 12 -6.38 11.27 14.30
C ILE A 12 -7.02 12.07 13.17
N GLY A 13 -8.31 12.42 13.27
CA GLY A 13 -9.00 13.26 12.29
C GLY A 13 -8.29 14.60 12.02
N ASP A 14 -7.83 15.31 13.05
CA ASP A 14 -7.09 16.56 12.88
C ASP A 14 -5.72 16.34 12.23
N LYS A 15 -5.05 15.24 12.58
CA LYS A 15 -3.79 14.83 11.94
C LYS A 15 -4.00 14.52 10.45
N LEU A 16 -5.10 13.86 10.08
CA LEU A 16 -5.45 13.59 8.69
C LEU A 16 -5.73 14.88 7.90
N LYS A 17 -6.46 15.84 8.48
CA LYS A 17 -6.65 17.17 7.88
C LYS A 17 -5.32 17.87 7.63
N LEU A 18 -4.43 17.84 8.62
CA LEU A 18 -3.07 18.40 8.49
C LEU A 18 -2.25 17.69 7.41
N THR A 19 -2.36 16.36 7.31
CA THR A 19 -1.69 15.59 6.26
C THR A 19 -2.17 15.99 4.87
N LYS A 20 -3.50 16.05 4.65
CA LYS A 20 -4.10 16.45 3.37
C LYS A 20 -3.70 17.87 2.98
N LEU A 21 -3.72 18.80 3.93
CA LEU A 21 -3.31 20.18 3.74
C LEU A 21 -1.81 20.28 3.44
N GLY A 22 -0.99 19.53 4.18
CA GLY A 22 0.44 19.39 3.95
C GLY A 22 0.78 18.89 2.55
N TRP A 23 0.08 17.85 2.09
CA TRP A 23 0.30 17.26 0.78
C TRP A 23 0.07 18.29 -0.34
N LYS A 24 -1.09 18.96 -0.32
CA LYS A 24 -1.50 19.91 -1.37
C LYS A 24 -0.76 21.25 -1.33
N SER A 25 -0.31 21.70 -0.16
CA SER A 25 0.23 23.06 -0.01
C SER A 25 1.71 23.15 -0.34
N HIS A 26 2.06 24.00 -1.30
CA HIS A 26 3.45 24.36 -1.63
C HIS A 26 4.09 25.27 -0.57
N ARG A 27 3.27 25.99 0.21
CA ARG A 27 3.73 26.94 1.25
C ARG A 27 4.17 26.26 2.53
N ILE A 28 3.92 24.96 2.65
CA ILE A 28 4.33 24.16 3.79
C ILE A 28 5.72 23.61 3.50
N PHE A 29 6.71 24.23 4.13
CA PHE A 29 8.08 23.77 4.04
C PHE A 29 8.32 22.61 5.01
N LEU A 30 8.52 21.43 4.43
CA LEU A 30 8.94 20.23 5.12
C LEU A 30 9.91 19.50 4.21
N GLN A 31 11.12 19.24 4.69
CA GLN A 31 12.08 18.44 3.92
C GLN A 31 11.50 17.03 3.71
N ASN A 32 11.57 16.53 2.47
CA ASN A 32 10.95 15.27 2.05
C ASN A 32 9.47 15.16 2.47
N LYS A 33 8.71 16.24 2.20
CA LYS A 33 7.32 16.38 2.61
C LYS A 33 6.45 15.16 2.28
N GLU A 34 6.49 14.66 1.05
CA GLU A 34 5.68 13.50 0.65
C GLU A 34 6.04 12.26 1.48
N GLN A 35 7.35 11.98 1.61
CA GLN A 35 7.87 10.86 2.40
C GLN A 35 7.39 10.93 3.85
N VAL A 36 7.53 12.09 4.50
CA VAL A 36 7.16 12.25 5.91
C VAL A 36 5.67 12.05 6.13
N LEU A 37 4.83 12.49 5.18
CA LEU A 37 3.38 12.32 5.27
C LEU A 37 2.95 10.86 5.08
N ILE A 38 3.53 10.16 4.11
CA ILE A 38 3.26 8.75 3.88
C ILE A 38 3.75 7.92 5.06
N ASP A 39 4.98 8.12 5.52
CA ASP A 39 5.54 7.44 6.70
C ASP A 39 4.70 7.64 7.97
N PHE A 40 4.12 8.83 8.11
CA PHE A 40 3.23 9.12 9.23
C PHE A 40 1.95 8.28 9.14
N LEU A 41 1.29 8.24 7.97
CA LEU A 41 0.07 7.46 7.79
C LEU A 41 0.32 5.96 7.91
N THR A 42 1.36 5.43 7.27
CA THR A 42 1.73 4.01 7.37
C THR A 42 2.09 3.63 8.82
N GLY A 43 2.76 4.53 9.55
CA GLY A 43 3.06 4.37 10.97
C GLY A 43 1.81 4.27 11.85
N LEU A 44 0.74 4.99 11.53
CA LEU A 44 -0.55 4.89 12.24
C LEU A 44 -1.20 3.52 12.03
N ILE A 45 -1.22 3.02 10.80
CA ILE A 45 -1.84 1.72 10.48
C ILE A 45 -1.00 0.59 11.07
N PHE A 46 0.32 0.60 10.87
CA PHE A 46 1.22 -0.42 11.39
C PHE A 46 1.14 -0.53 12.92
N ASN A 47 0.94 0.59 13.61
CA ASN A 47 0.83 0.63 15.06
C ASN A 47 -0.60 0.93 15.53
N LYS A 48 -1.63 0.39 14.86
CA LYS A 48 -3.07 0.63 15.15
C LYS A 48 -3.38 0.58 16.65
N LYS A 49 -2.91 -0.47 17.32
CA LYS A 49 -3.09 -0.68 18.78
C LYS A 49 -2.44 0.41 19.63
N ARG A 50 -1.19 0.79 19.31
CA ARG A 50 -0.43 1.81 20.05
C ARG A 50 -1.06 3.19 19.94
N PHE A 51 -1.59 3.51 18.77
CA PHE A 51 -2.20 4.82 18.50
C PHE A 51 -3.71 4.84 18.77
N LYS A 52 -4.29 3.73 19.25
CA LYS A 52 -5.73 3.59 19.51
C LYS A 52 -6.57 4.00 18.30
N VAL A 53 -6.14 3.59 17.11
CA VAL A 53 -6.82 3.87 15.84
C VAL A 53 -8.11 3.04 15.80
N SER A 54 -9.25 3.73 15.79
CA SER A 54 -10.56 3.10 15.61
C SER A 54 -10.74 2.53 14.19
N GLU A 55 -11.79 1.75 13.93
CA GLU A 55 -12.09 1.31 12.56
C GLU A 55 -12.43 2.50 11.65
N GLU A 56 -13.19 3.47 12.13
CA GLU A 56 -13.48 4.70 11.39
C GLU A 56 -12.21 5.49 11.06
N ASP A 57 -11.29 5.60 12.01
CA ASP A 57 -9.98 6.21 11.78
C ASP A 57 -9.20 5.42 10.73
N ALA A 58 -9.20 4.09 10.81
CA ALA A 58 -8.53 3.21 9.84
C ALA A 58 -9.08 3.44 8.42
N CYS A 59 -10.40 3.49 8.25
CA CYS A 59 -11.04 3.85 6.98
C CYS A 59 -10.50 5.15 6.42
N ASN A 60 -10.48 6.19 7.26
CA ASN A 60 -10.06 7.51 6.84
C ASN A 60 -8.55 7.58 6.55
N ILE A 61 -7.71 6.82 7.26
CA ILE A 61 -6.27 6.73 6.99
C ILE A 61 -6.04 6.02 5.65
N TRP A 62 -6.66 4.85 5.41
CA TRP A 62 -6.51 4.10 4.16
C TRP A 62 -6.96 4.92 2.95
N ARG A 63 -8.16 5.50 3.01
CA ARG A 63 -8.66 6.39 1.96
C ARG A 63 -7.71 7.56 1.68
N THR A 64 -7.11 8.12 2.73
CA THR A 64 -6.13 9.20 2.57
C THR A 64 -4.86 8.67 1.88
N LEU A 65 -4.33 7.52 2.29
CA LEU A 65 -3.16 6.91 1.65
C LEU A 65 -3.38 6.65 0.16
N CYS A 66 -4.54 6.11 -0.23
CA CYS A 66 -4.77 5.79 -1.63
C CYS A 66 -4.85 7.06 -2.48
N GLN A 67 -5.49 8.12 -1.97
CA GLN A 67 -5.46 9.44 -2.62
C GLN A 67 -4.02 9.97 -2.77
N LEU A 68 -3.14 9.74 -1.79
CA LEU A 68 -1.75 10.16 -1.89
C LEU A 68 -1.03 9.35 -2.98
N PHE A 69 -1.13 8.02 -2.98
CA PHE A 69 -0.50 7.16 -3.98
C PHE A 69 -0.97 7.46 -5.40
N GLN A 70 -2.28 7.58 -5.63
CA GLN A 70 -2.83 7.99 -6.94
C GLN A 70 -2.24 9.34 -7.39
N SER A 71 -2.12 10.31 -6.49
CA SER A 71 -1.57 11.62 -6.84
C SER A 71 -0.07 11.56 -7.20
N THR A 72 0.70 10.64 -6.60
CA THR A 72 2.12 10.44 -6.95
C THR A 72 2.30 9.88 -8.36
N GLN A 73 1.39 9.01 -8.81
CA GLN A 73 1.43 8.47 -10.17
C GLN A 73 1.07 9.51 -11.24
N SER A 74 0.19 10.46 -10.92
CA SER A 74 -0.22 11.53 -11.85
C SER A 74 0.86 12.58 -12.15
N GLY A 75 2.13 12.33 -11.81
CA GLY A 75 3.27 13.22 -12.08
C GLY A 75 3.32 14.48 -11.21
N LYS A 76 2.44 14.60 -10.21
CA LYS A 76 2.38 15.78 -9.31
C LYS A 76 3.50 15.83 -8.28
N SER A 77 4.28 14.76 -8.15
CA SER A 77 5.48 14.71 -7.31
C SER A 77 6.68 14.30 -8.15
N SER A 78 7.70 15.15 -8.24
CA SER A 78 8.97 14.85 -8.92
C SER A 78 9.99 14.15 -8.02
N LYS A 79 9.60 13.79 -6.78
CA LYS A 79 10.51 13.21 -5.79
C LYS A 79 10.29 11.71 -5.64
N ILE A 80 11.40 10.99 -5.55
CA ILE A 80 11.40 9.55 -5.24
C ILE A 80 10.88 9.39 -3.82
N ILE A 81 9.77 8.67 -3.68
CA ILE A 81 9.16 8.29 -2.41
C ILE A 81 9.60 6.86 -2.11
N ILE A 82 10.22 6.66 -0.95
CA ILE A 82 10.71 5.35 -0.50
C ILE A 82 9.70 4.82 0.50
N ILE A 83 8.90 3.83 0.12
CA ILE A 83 7.91 3.28 1.05
C ILE A 83 8.57 2.17 1.87
N LYS A 84 8.27 2.13 3.17
CA LYS A 84 8.81 1.09 4.05
C LYS A 84 8.15 -0.27 3.73
N PRO A 85 8.90 -1.38 3.71
CA PRO A 85 8.34 -2.73 3.49
C PRO A 85 7.21 -3.12 4.45
N SER A 86 7.16 -2.49 5.63
CA SER A 86 6.08 -2.68 6.61
C SER A 86 4.68 -2.36 6.06
N ILE A 87 4.56 -1.51 5.03
CA ILE A 87 3.25 -1.26 4.40
C ILE A 87 2.73 -2.50 3.67
N CYS A 88 3.61 -3.25 3.01
CA CYS A 88 3.25 -4.44 2.24
C CYS A 88 2.71 -5.53 3.17
N GLU A 89 3.34 -5.69 4.33
CA GLU A 89 2.86 -6.60 5.37
C GLU A 89 1.47 -6.21 5.87
N VAL A 90 1.26 -4.91 6.12
CA VAL A 90 -0.05 -4.40 6.56
C VAL A 90 -1.11 -4.56 5.48
N ILE A 91 -0.79 -4.28 4.21
CA ILE A 91 -1.69 -4.51 3.09
C ILE A 91 -2.08 -5.98 3.04
N ASN A 92 -1.13 -6.90 3.02
CA ASN A 92 -1.40 -8.34 2.93
C ASN A 92 -2.26 -8.86 4.09
N ASN A 93 -2.02 -8.36 5.30
CA ASN A 93 -2.81 -8.76 6.46
C ASN A 93 -4.28 -8.28 6.37
N ASN A 94 -4.53 -7.16 5.68
CA ASN A 94 -5.87 -6.59 5.53
C ASN A 94 -6.54 -6.97 4.21
N ILE A 95 -5.78 -7.38 3.18
CA ILE A 95 -6.32 -7.68 1.85
C ILE A 95 -7.20 -8.93 1.86
N HIS A 96 -6.92 -9.89 2.74
CA HIS A 96 -7.73 -11.11 2.90
C HIS A 96 -8.88 -10.97 3.90
N GLN A 97 -8.96 -9.84 4.61
CA GLN A 97 -9.95 -9.64 5.66
C GLN A 97 -11.02 -8.66 5.18
N PRO A 98 -12.28 -9.10 5.03
CA PRO A 98 -13.36 -8.18 4.72
C PRO A 98 -13.47 -7.15 5.85
N CYS A 99 -13.32 -5.88 5.50
CA CYS A 99 -13.40 -4.73 6.39
C CYS A 99 -14.01 -3.54 5.64
N ASP A 100 -14.50 -2.53 6.37
CA ASP A 100 -15.18 -1.37 5.80
C ASP A 100 -14.30 -0.53 4.85
N TYR A 101 -13.00 -0.77 4.87
CA TYR A 101 -11.97 -0.11 4.06
C TYR A 101 -11.24 -1.07 3.13
N HIS A 102 -11.79 -2.26 2.91
CA HIS A 102 -11.18 -3.29 2.07
C HIS A 102 -10.91 -2.79 0.65
N HIS A 103 -11.87 -2.08 0.05
CA HIS A 103 -11.68 -1.42 -1.25
C HIS A 103 -10.48 -0.46 -1.24
N ASP A 104 -10.36 0.37 -0.20
CA ASP A 104 -9.21 1.28 -0.06
C ASP A 104 -7.89 0.47 0.07
N VAL A 105 -7.86 -0.64 0.81
CA VAL A 105 -6.65 -1.50 0.91
C VAL A 105 -6.24 -2.05 -0.46
N VAL A 106 -7.20 -2.58 -1.22
CA VAL A 106 -6.97 -3.13 -2.57
C VAL A 106 -6.48 -2.05 -3.52
N GLU A 107 -7.16 -0.90 -3.54
CA GLU A 107 -6.78 0.25 -4.36
C GLU A 107 -5.37 0.73 -4.03
N CYS A 108 -5.02 0.83 -2.74
CA CYS A 108 -3.67 1.16 -2.31
C CYS A 108 -2.64 0.12 -2.77
N CYS A 109 -2.98 -1.17 -2.74
CA CYS A 109 -2.13 -2.25 -3.26
C CYS A 109 -1.87 -2.10 -4.77
N LEU A 110 -2.94 -1.95 -5.55
CA LEU A 110 -2.86 -1.72 -7.00
C LEU A 110 -1.98 -0.51 -7.31
N ASN A 111 -2.18 0.61 -6.59
CA ASN A 111 -1.39 1.82 -6.80
C ASN A 111 0.10 1.64 -6.48
N LEU A 112 0.46 0.77 -5.54
CA LEU A 112 1.86 0.45 -5.24
C LEU A 112 2.48 -0.44 -6.32
N LEU A 113 1.74 -1.45 -6.76
CA LEU A 113 2.21 -2.38 -7.80
C LEU A 113 2.39 -1.66 -9.13
N GLN A 114 1.39 -0.89 -9.56
CA GLN A 114 1.37 -0.16 -10.84
C GLN A 114 2.37 0.98 -10.92
N SER A 115 2.92 1.43 -9.79
CA SER A 115 3.91 2.49 -9.78
C SER A 115 5.33 1.91 -9.86
N PRO A 116 6.08 2.10 -10.97
CA PRO A 116 7.44 1.58 -11.08
C PRO A 116 8.39 2.13 -10.02
N SER A 117 8.11 3.34 -9.51
CA SER A 117 8.89 3.97 -8.45
C SER A 117 8.56 3.43 -7.06
N LEU A 118 7.42 2.77 -6.86
CA LEU A 118 6.97 2.25 -5.55
C LEU A 118 6.98 0.71 -5.48
N SER A 119 6.97 0.01 -6.61
CA SER A 119 6.89 -1.45 -6.68
C SER A 119 8.11 -2.16 -6.08
N HIS A 120 9.27 -1.49 -6.03
CA HIS A 120 10.51 -1.98 -5.40
C HIS A 120 10.37 -2.28 -3.89
N VAL A 121 9.28 -1.87 -3.26
CA VAL A 121 9.03 -2.05 -1.83
C VAL A 121 8.63 -3.50 -1.51
N TYR A 122 8.04 -4.20 -2.50
CA TYR A 122 7.78 -5.63 -2.44
C TYR A 122 9.06 -6.42 -2.67
N ASN A 123 9.92 -6.46 -1.65
CA ASN A 123 11.17 -7.22 -1.69
C ASN A 123 10.99 -8.72 -1.37
N LYS A 124 9.82 -9.11 -0.84
CA LYS A 124 9.50 -10.51 -0.52
C LYS A 124 8.57 -11.08 -1.59
N TYR A 125 9.05 -12.10 -2.30
CA TYR A 125 8.27 -12.81 -3.32
C TYR A 125 6.93 -13.33 -2.82
N GLU A 126 6.86 -13.80 -1.57
CA GLU A 126 5.61 -14.24 -0.95
C GLU A 126 4.60 -13.10 -0.84
N GLN A 127 5.03 -11.93 -0.37
CA GLN A 127 4.14 -10.79 -0.20
C GLN A 127 3.57 -10.29 -1.52
N LEU A 128 4.41 -10.34 -2.56
CA LEU A 128 4.07 -9.99 -3.92
C LEU A 128 3.10 -11.03 -4.54
N ALA A 129 3.36 -12.32 -4.36
CA ALA A 129 2.50 -13.40 -4.85
C ALA A 129 1.10 -13.35 -4.22
N THR A 130 1.04 -13.13 -2.90
CA THR A 130 -0.22 -12.94 -2.18
C THR A 130 -1.05 -11.78 -2.74
N CYS A 131 -0.40 -10.64 -3.00
CA CYS A 131 -1.07 -9.50 -3.64
C CYS A 131 -1.58 -9.84 -5.04
N PHE A 132 -0.78 -10.55 -5.84
CA PHE A 132 -1.14 -10.86 -7.23
C PHE A 132 -2.32 -11.82 -7.33
N VAL A 133 -2.31 -12.91 -6.56
CA VAL A 133 -3.44 -13.87 -6.54
C VAL A 133 -4.73 -13.14 -6.20
N PHE A 134 -4.68 -12.25 -5.22
CA PHE A 134 -5.85 -11.51 -4.79
C PHE A 134 -6.34 -10.47 -5.82
N VAL A 135 -5.42 -9.76 -6.47
CA VAL A 135 -5.76 -8.80 -7.53
C VAL A 135 -6.37 -9.52 -8.74
N ASP A 136 -5.85 -10.69 -9.10
CA ASP A 136 -6.38 -11.52 -10.20
C ASP A 136 -7.81 -12.00 -9.90
N GLU A 137 -8.09 -12.37 -8.64
CA GLU A 137 -9.45 -12.76 -8.20
C GLU A 137 -10.46 -11.59 -8.27
N ILE A 138 -10.04 -10.35 -8.03
CA ILE A 138 -10.94 -9.19 -7.96
C ILE A 138 -11.08 -8.45 -9.30
N ASP A 139 -9.99 -8.31 -10.05
CA ASP A 139 -10.00 -7.60 -11.33
C ASP A 139 -9.04 -8.25 -12.34
N PRO A 140 -9.50 -9.33 -13.01
CA PRO A 140 -8.72 -10.05 -14.02
C PRO A 140 -8.29 -9.15 -15.21
N SER A 141 -9.03 -8.06 -15.45
CA SER A 141 -8.77 -7.15 -16.58
C SER A 141 -7.57 -6.23 -16.32
N THR A 142 -7.41 -5.77 -15.07
CA THR A 142 -6.26 -4.97 -14.63
C THR A 142 -4.96 -5.77 -14.60
N TYR A 143 -5.05 -7.07 -14.28
CA TYR A 143 -3.90 -7.99 -14.33
C TYR A 143 -3.41 -8.22 -15.77
N ASN A 144 -4.31 -8.50 -16.71
CA ASN A 144 -3.94 -8.81 -18.10
C ASN A 144 -3.37 -7.60 -18.86
N ASN A 145 -3.88 -6.39 -18.64
CA ASN A 145 -3.40 -5.20 -19.35
C ASN A 145 -2.03 -4.71 -18.86
N ASN A 146 -1.67 -5.00 -17.62
CA ASN A 146 -0.42 -4.55 -17.02
C ASN A 146 0.65 -5.66 -16.93
N ARG A 147 0.38 -6.85 -17.51
CA ARG A 147 1.21 -8.06 -17.49
C ARG A 147 2.65 -7.91 -18.02
N THR A 148 2.93 -6.82 -18.70
CA THR A 148 4.24 -6.52 -19.31
C THR A 148 4.88 -5.24 -18.76
N GLN A 149 4.07 -4.31 -18.23
CA GLN A 149 4.57 -3.04 -17.66
C GLN A 149 4.90 -3.14 -16.17
N LEU A 150 4.15 -3.97 -15.42
CA LEU A 150 4.43 -4.22 -14.00
C LEU A 150 5.72 -5.03 -13.79
N PHE A 151 6.21 -5.76 -14.80
CA PHE A 151 7.12 -6.88 -14.62
C PHE A 151 8.56 -6.54 -14.99
N GLY A 152 9.30 -6.04 -14.01
CA GLY A 152 10.77 -6.11 -14.02
C GLY A 152 11.28 -7.55 -13.85
N ARG A 153 12.55 -7.79 -14.21
CA ARG A 153 13.21 -9.13 -14.25
C ARG A 153 13.05 -10.01 -13.00
N GLN A 154 12.86 -9.43 -11.81
CA GLN A 154 12.69 -10.19 -10.56
C GLN A 154 11.28 -10.82 -10.44
N GLN A 155 10.26 -10.31 -11.14
CA GLN A 155 8.86 -10.68 -10.90
C GLN A 155 8.28 -11.70 -11.90
N ILE A 156 8.99 -11.98 -13.00
CA ILE A 156 8.62 -13.04 -13.97
C ILE A 156 8.61 -14.41 -13.29
N THR A 157 9.53 -14.64 -12.34
CA THR A 157 9.59 -15.89 -11.57
C THR A 157 8.36 -16.08 -10.67
N CYS A 158 7.83 -15.01 -10.07
CA CYS A 158 6.58 -15.08 -9.30
C CYS A 158 5.37 -15.37 -10.18
N LEU A 159 5.26 -14.75 -11.36
CA LEU A 159 4.19 -15.05 -12.32
C LEU A 159 4.22 -16.50 -12.78
N GLN A 160 5.41 -17.05 -13.03
CA GLN A 160 5.57 -18.46 -13.37
C GLN A 160 5.10 -19.36 -12.23
N LEU A 161 5.43 -19.02 -10.98
CA LEU A 161 4.97 -19.76 -9.79
C LEU A 161 3.45 -19.65 -9.55
N CYS A 162 2.82 -18.51 -9.85
CA CYS A 162 1.36 -18.35 -9.74
C CYS A 162 0.63 -19.06 -10.90
N SER A 163 1.13 -18.93 -12.14
CA SER A 163 0.55 -19.58 -13.33
C SER A 163 0.63 -21.11 -13.27
N MET A 164 1.61 -21.68 -12.58
CA MET A 164 1.70 -23.13 -12.36
C MET A 164 0.72 -23.64 -11.28
N LYS A 165 0.11 -22.74 -10.48
CA LYS A 165 -0.82 -23.12 -9.39
C LYS A 165 -2.30 -22.98 -9.76
N SER A 166 -2.67 -22.17 -10.75
CA SER A 166 -4.07 -22.04 -11.19
C SER A 166 -4.61 -23.28 -11.91
N ASP A 167 -3.72 -24.13 -12.43
CA ASP A 167 -4.11 -25.30 -13.22
C ASP A 167 -4.48 -26.53 -12.37
N ASN A 168 -4.34 -26.49 -11.04
CA ASN A 168 -4.70 -27.61 -10.17
C ASN A 168 -5.42 -27.19 -8.88
N SER A 169 -6.74 -27.43 -8.87
CA SER A 169 -7.66 -27.47 -7.73
C SER A 169 -8.04 -26.12 -7.08
N GLY A 170 -9.33 -25.78 -7.17
CA GLY A 170 -9.94 -24.51 -6.73
C GLY A 170 -10.06 -24.31 -5.23
N TYR A 171 -8.99 -24.50 -4.46
CA TYR A 171 -8.86 -23.98 -3.09
C TYR A 171 -7.39 -23.63 -2.81
N CYS A 172 -7.06 -22.33 -2.80
CA CYS A 172 -5.72 -21.86 -2.45
C CYS A 172 -5.51 -21.91 -0.92
N ARG A 173 -5.00 -23.03 -0.43
CA ARG A 173 -4.44 -23.14 0.93
C ARG A 173 -2.96 -22.75 0.87
N ILE A 174 -2.59 -21.65 1.53
CA ILE A 174 -1.19 -21.24 1.68
C ILE A 174 -0.54 -22.21 2.68
N GLU A 175 -0.05 -23.35 2.20
CA GLU A 175 0.84 -24.21 2.98
C GLU A 175 2.28 -24.12 2.42
N HIS A 176 3.17 -23.67 3.30
CA HIS A 176 4.61 -23.84 3.31
C HIS A 176 5.41 -23.49 2.05
N VAL A 177 6.03 -22.30 2.08
CA VAL A 177 7.35 -22.10 1.45
C VAL A 177 8.32 -21.58 2.51
N THR A 178 8.64 -22.44 3.48
CA THR A 178 9.83 -22.27 4.32
C THR A 178 10.84 -23.31 3.88
N LYS A 179 11.76 -22.90 3.01
CA LYS A 179 13.15 -23.39 2.87
C LYS A 179 13.74 -22.87 1.56
N LEU A 180 14.61 -21.88 1.68
CA LEU A 180 15.96 -21.83 1.12
C LEU A 180 16.70 -20.63 1.73
#